data_AF-A0A949P8U7-F1
#
_entry.id   AF-A0A949P8U7-F1
#
_cell.length_a   1.000
_cell.length_b   1.000
_cell.length_c   1.000
_cell.angle_alpha   90.00
_cell.angle_beta   90.00
_cell.angle_gamma   90.00
#
_symmetry.space_group_name_H-M   'P 1'
#
loop_
_entity.id
_entity.type
_entity.pdbx_description
1 polymer ?
#
loop_
_entity_poly.entity_id
_entity_poly.type
_entity_poly.pdbx_seq_one_letter_code
_entity_poly.pdbx_strand_id
1 'polypeptide(L)'
;MEPGADTASQITDPLPRGLASKLALLEEELRRLGNVIVAFSGGADSAFLAAVAQRALGREAVTAVTAVSPSLAKDEEADCEALTREWGMRWTPIATSEMERIAYQINDTDRCFHCKAELMSVLAPVALAEEAVIVLGVNTDDLGDRRPGQRAATDGGAEFPLVAAGFTKDDVREVSRHLGLRTWNKPAAACLASRIPYGTEVSVAILGRVERAEAALRRLGFEQVRVRHYGETARVEVELDRLSEILALRGEVIRAVHASGYRYVTLDLEGFRSGNLNG
;
A
#
# COMPACT_ATOMS: atom_id res chain seq x y z
N MET A 1 38.67 -6.46 -28.14
CA MET A 1 39.36 -6.61 -26.84
C MET A 1 38.37 -6.16 -25.79
N GLU A 2 37.55 -7.11 -25.34
CA GLU A 2 36.77 -6.96 -24.11
C GLU A 2 37.72 -6.89 -22.92
N PRO A 3 37.21 -6.34 -21.80
CA PRO A 3 37.28 -7.10 -20.57
C PRO A 3 35.87 -7.28 -20.00
N GLY A 4 35.47 -8.55 -19.89
CA GLY A 4 34.45 -8.98 -18.95
C GLY A 4 35.01 -9.09 -17.53
N ALA A 5 34.13 -8.88 -16.55
CA ALA A 5 34.15 -9.46 -15.21
C ALA A 5 32.75 -9.17 -14.61
N ASP A 6 31.80 -10.08 -14.79
CA ASP A 6 31.51 -11.13 -13.81
C ASP A 6 30.87 -10.56 -12.53
N THR A 7 29.61 -10.12 -12.64
CA THR A 7 28.73 -9.97 -11.48
C THR A 7 28.28 -11.37 -11.06
N ALA A 8 29.20 -12.07 -10.40
CA ALA A 8 28.93 -13.32 -9.72
C ALA A 8 27.70 -13.16 -8.82
N SER A 9 26.65 -13.89 -9.19
CA SER A 9 25.62 -14.48 -8.35
C SER A 9 25.86 -14.27 -6.85
N GLN A 10 25.10 -13.35 -6.24
CA GLN A 10 24.85 -13.44 -4.81
C GLN A 10 24.04 -14.71 -4.62
N ILE A 11 24.71 -15.78 -4.20
CA ILE A 11 24.07 -17.00 -3.73
C ILE A 11 23.29 -16.59 -2.48
N THR A 12 22.02 -16.25 -2.66
CA THR A 12 21.07 -16.23 -1.56
C THR A 12 20.94 -17.65 -1.06
N ASP A 13 21.07 -17.86 0.24
CA ASP A 13 20.82 -19.16 0.84
C ASP A 13 19.49 -19.72 0.30
N PRO A 14 19.43 -21.03 0.01
CA PRO A 14 18.21 -21.62 -0.52
C PRO A 14 17.06 -21.36 0.45
N LEU A 15 15.91 -20.93 -0.09
CA LEU A 15 14.69 -20.71 0.69
C LEU A 15 14.42 -21.93 1.59
N PRO A 16 14.10 -21.72 2.88
CA PRO A 16 13.67 -22.79 3.76
C PRO A 16 12.60 -23.65 3.08
N ARG A 17 12.68 -24.98 3.23
CA ARG A 17 11.78 -25.92 2.53
C ARG A 17 10.29 -25.55 2.68
N GLY A 18 9.88 -25.07 3.86
CA GLY A 18 8.51 -24.61 4.08
C GLY A 18 8.10 -23.43 3.19
N LEU A 19 8.95 -22.40 3.08
CA LEU A 19 8.71 -21.24 2.23
C LEU A 19 8.78 -21.58 0.74
N ALA A 20 9.71 -22.45 0.34
CA ALA A 20 9.78 -22.95 -1.02
C ALA A 20 8.48 -23.68 -1.43
N SER A 21 7.93 -24.51 -0.55
CA SER A 21 6.64 -25.16 -0.77
C SER A 21 5.47 -24.18 -0.87
N LYS A 22 5.39 -23.18 0.04
CA LYS A 22 4.35 -22.14 -0.05
C LYS A 22 4.45 -21.35 -1.36
N LEU A 23 5.66 -20.98 -1.77
CA LEU A 23 5.88 -20.28 -3.03
C LEU A 23 5.45 -21.12 -4.24
N ALA A 24 5.75 -22.42 -4.25
CA ALA A 24 5.28 -23.32 -5.31
C ALA A 24 3.74 -23.40 -5.36
N LEU A 25 3.08 -23.49 -4.20
CA LEU A 25 1.60 -23.48 -4.11
C LEU A 25 1.01 -22.16 -4.62
N LEU A 26 1.62 -21.02 -4.28
CA LEU A 26 1.19 -19.71 -4.78
C LEU A 26 1.26 -19.64 -6.30
N GLU A 27 2.34 -20.13 -6.90
CA GLU A 27 2.45 -20.14 -8.37
C GLU A 27 1.46 -21.11 -9.03
N GLU A 28 1.21 -22.27 -8.43
CA GLU A 28 0.19 -23.21 -8.91
C GLU A 28 -1.20 -22.56 -8.87
N GLU A 29 -1.53 -21.90 -7.77
CA GLU A 29 -2.80 -21.18 -7.63
C GLU A 29 -2.94 -20.06 -8.66
N LEU A 30 -1.89 -19.28 -8.88
CA LEU A 30 -1.88 -18.25 -9.92
C LEU A 30 -2.08 -18.85 -11.32
N ARG A 31 -1.39 -19.96 -11.64
CA ARG A 31 -1.58 -20.68 -12.92
C ARG A 31 -3.01 -21.21 -13.10
N ARG A 32 -3.66 -21.63 -12.01
CA ARG A 32 -5.07 -22.05 -12.02
C ARG A 32 -6.01 -20.88 -12.35
N LEU A 33 -5.71 -19.68 -11.88
CA LEU A 33 -6.50 -18.47 -12.14
C LEU A 33 -6.38 -17.95 -13.58
N GLY A 34 -5.25 -18.20 -14.25
CA GLY A 34 -5.00 -17.74 -15.62
C GLY A 34 -4.61 -16.26 -15.66
N ASN A 35 -5.29 -15.45 -16.46
CA ASN A 35 -5.01 -14.01 -16.51
C ASN A 35 -5.43 -13.36 -15.18
N VAL A 36 -4.62 -12.43 -14.66
CA VAL A 36 -4.91 -11.75 -13.40
C VAL A 36 -4.73 -10.24 -13.48
N ILE A 37 -5.64 -9.54 -12.82
CA ILE A 37 -5.49 -8.12 -12.47
C ILE A 37 -5.07 -8.05 -11.01
N VAL A 38 -3.86 -7.57 -10.75
CA VAL A 38 -3.36 -7.38 -9.39
C VAL A 38 -3.77 -5.99 -8.92
N ALA A 39 -4.62 -5.91 -7.89
CA ALA A 39 -4.91 -4.64 -7.23
C ALA A 39 -3.64 -4.15 -6.49
N PHE A 40 -2.93 -3.22 -7.12
CA PHE A 40 -1.55 -2.88 -6.83
C PHE A 40 -1.43 -1.55 -6.08
N SER A 41 -1.02 -1.64 -4.81
CA SER A 41 -0.79 -0.48 -3.94
C SER A 41 0.68 -0.11 -3.77
N GLY A 42 1.61 -0.85 -4.39
CA GLY A 42 3.04 -0.68 -4.22
C GLY A 42 3.57 -1.00 -2.81
N GLY A 43 2.73 -1.54 -1.92
CA GLY A 43 3.13 -2.07 -0.62
C GLY A 43 3.75 -3.47 -0.72
N ALA A 44 4.40 -3.93 0.34
CA ALA A 44 5.12 -5.22 0.34
C ALA A 44 4.26 -6.40 -0.17
N ASP A 45 3.02 -6.54 0.32
CA ASP A 45 2.16 -7.68 -0.03
C ASP A 45 1.67 -7.65 -1.49
N SER A 46 1.18 -6.50 -1.96
CA SER A 46 0.69 -6.36 -3.34
C SER A 46 1.83 -6.40 -4.36
N ALA A 47 3.00 -5.88 -3.99
CA ALA A 47 4.20 -5.93 -4.80
C ALA A 47 4.77 -7.35 -4.90
N PHE A 48 4.78 -8.11 -3.80
CA PHE A 48 5.14 -9.52 -3.80
C PHE A 48 4.20 -10.35 -4.69
N LEU A 49 2.89 -10.19 -4.52
CA LEU A 49 1.90 -10.90 -5.34
C LEU A 49 2.07 -10.58 -6.83
N ALA A 50 2.27 -9.31 -7.18
CA ALA A 50 2.51 -8.87 -8.56
C ALA A 50 3.76 -9.52 -9.16
N ALA A 51 4.88 -9.53 -8.42
CA ALA A 51 6.13 -10.14 -8.88
C ALA A 51 6.00 -11.66 -9.08
N VAL A 52 5.36 -12.37 -8.14
CA VAL A 52 5.16 -13.82 -8.26
C VAL A 52 4.16 -14.15 -9.37
N ALA A 53 3.09 -13.38 -9.54
CA ALA A 53 2.15 -13.52 -10.66
C ALA A 53 2.87 -13.40 -12.00
N GLN A 54 3.67 -12.34 -12.20
CA GLN A 54 4.42 -12.18 -13.44
C GLN A 54 5.41 -13.33 -13.66
N ARG A 55 6.07 -13.81 -12.59
CA ARG A 55 7.00 -14.95 -12.68
C ARG A 55 6.27 -16.24 -13.08
N ALA A 56 5.08 -16.49 -12.54
CA ALA A 56 4.32 -17.71 -12.76
C ALA A 56 3.59 -17.76 -14.12
N LEU A 57 3.06 -16.61 -14.56
CA LEU A 57 2.14 -16.48 -15.69
C LEU A 57 2.76 -15.81 -16.92
N GLY A 58 3.86 -15.07 -16.73
CA GLY A 58 4.44 -14.20 -17.74
C GLY A 58 3.78 -12.82 -17.78
N ARG A 59 4.48 -11.88 -18.44
CA ARG A 59 4.12 -10.46 -18.48
C ARG A 59 2.74 -10.16 -19.08
N GLU A 60 2.34 -10.91 -20.12
CA GLU A 60 1.11 -10.60 -20.87
C GLU A 60 -0.17 -10.98 -20.11
N ALA A 61 -0.08 -11.94 -19.19
CA ALA A 61 -1.20 -12.45 -18.39
C ALA A 61 -1.40 -11.68 -17.08
N VAL A 62 -0.60 -10.64 -16.80
CA VAL A 62 -0.64 -9.90 -15.54
C VAL A 62 -0.71 -8.40 -15.80
N THR A 63 -1.77 -7.76 -15.31
CA THR A 63 -1.90 -6.30 -15.28
C THR A 63 -1.93 -5.83 -13.83
N ALA A 64 -0.95 -5.02 -13.42
CA ALA A 64 -0.98 -4.33 -12.14
C ALA A 64 -1.84 -3.06 -12.25
N VAL A 65 -2.85 -2.90 -11.38
CA VAL A 65 -3.75 -1.74 -11.43
C VAL A 65 -3.71 -0.98 -10.12
N THR A 66 -3.39 0.31 -10.18
CA THR A 66 -3.36 1.21 -9.02
C THR A 66 -4.60 2.09 -9.03
N ALA A 67 -5.37 2.06 -7.94
CA ALA A 67 -6.53 2.92 -7.74
C ALA A 67 -6.07 4.35 -7.40
N VAL A 68 -6.44 5.32 -8.23
CA VAL A 68 -6.06 6.71 -8.09
C VAL A 68 -7.28 7.53 -7.67
N SER A 69 -7.20 8.10 -6.47
CA SER A 69 -8.20 9.00 -5.92
C SER A 69 -7.51 10.04 -5.02
N PRO A 70 -8.21 11.08 -4.56
CA PRO A 70 -7.66 12.02 -3.58
C PRO A 70 -7.17 11.38 -2.28
N SER A 71 -7.51 10.11 -2.01
CA SER A 71 -7.06 9.39 -0.82
C SER A 71 -5.70 8.67 -1.00
N LEU A 72 -5.22 8.55 -2.24
CA LEU A 72 -3.87 8.08 -2.57
C LEU A 72 -2.92 9.30 -2.61
N ALA A 73 -1.81 9.22 -1.90
CA ALA A 73 -0.78 10.24 -2.00
C ALA A 73 -0.04 10.15 -3.34
N LYS A 74 0.27 11.28 -3.96
CA LYS A 74 0.94 11.34 -5.27
C LYS A 74 2.29 10.64 -5.29
N ASP A 75 3.05 10.72 -4.20
CA ASP A 75 4.33 10.02 -4.09
C ASP A 75 4.15 8.48 -4.13
N GLU A 76 3.04 7.96 -3.61
CA GLU A 76 2.75 6.52 -3.68
C GLU A 76 2.30 6.10 -5.08
N GLU A 77 1.55 6.94 -5.79
CA GLU A 77 1.22 6.71 -7.21
C GLU A 77 2.49 6.69 -8.07
N ALA A 78 3.37 7.67 -7.87
CA ALA A 78 4.65 7.76 -8.58
C ALA A 78 5.57 6.57 -8.26
N ASP A 79 5.62 6.11 -7.01
CA ASP A 79 6.38 4.91 -6.65
C ASP A 79 5.78 3.64 -7.26
N CYS A 80 4.45 3.51 -7.36
CA CYS A 80 3.81 2.39 -8.06
C CYS A 80 4.19 2.36 -9.56
N GLU A 81 4.15 3.51 -10.23
CA GLU A 81 4.57 3.61 -11.63
C GLU A 81 6.06 3.28 -11.80
N ALA A 82 6.91 3.84 -10.94
CA ALA A 82 8.36 3.59 -11.00
C ALA A 82 8.69 2.11 -10.77
N LEU A 83 8.03 1.47 -9.79
CA LEU A 83 8.23 0.06 -9.45
C LEU A 83 7.80 -0.88 -10.58
N THR A 84 6.63 -0.63 -11.18
CA THR A 84 6.16 -1.48 -12.29
C THR A 84 7.00 -1.31 -13.55
N ARG A 85 7.48 -0.09 -13.81
CA ARG A 85 8.44 0.19 -14.88
C ARG A 85 9.78 -0.52 -14.66
N GLU A 86 10.32 -0.48 -13.44
CA GLU A 86 11.53 -1.20 -13.03
C GLU A 86 11.41 -2.71 -13.32
N TRP A 87 10.23 -3.29 -13.08
CA TRP A 87 9.97 -4.72 -13.24
C TRP A 87 9.47 -5.13 -14.63
N GLY A 88 9.35 -4.18 -15.56
CA GLY A 88 8.80 -4.42 -16.90
C GLY A 88 7.34 -4.88 -16.91
N MET A 89 6.59 -4.64 -15.84
CA MET A 89 5.19 -5.06 -15.70
C MET A 89 4.25 -4.19 -16.53
N ARG A 90 3.13 -4.77 -16.97
CA ARG A 90 1.98 -3.97 -17.43
C ARG A 90 1.37 -3.28 -16.21
N TRP A 91 1.20 -1.96 -16.29
CA TRP A 91 0.62 -1.16 -15.23
C TRP A 91 -0.36 -0.15 -15.78
N THR A 92 -1.48 0.01 -15.08
CA THR A 92 -2.54 0.97 -15.41
C THR A 92 -2.99 1.71 -14.14
N PRO A 93 -2.91 3.05 -14.09
CA PRO A 93 -3.62 3.81 -13.08
C PRO A 93 -5.10 3.86 -13.45
N ILE A 94 -6.00 3.67 -12.48
CA ILE A 94 -7.44 3.75 -12.70
C ILE A 94 -8.08 4.71 -11.71
N ALA A 95 -8.86 5.66 -12.21
CA ALA A 95 -9.54 6.63 -11.36
C ALA A 95 -10.66 5.95 -10.56
N THR A 96 -10.73 6.22 -9.25
CA THR A 96 -11.87 5.82 -8.41
C THR A 96 -12.53 7.04 -7.79
N SER A 97 -13.85 6.98 -7.66
CA SER A 97 -14.69 8.10 -7.22
C SER A 97 -15.32 7.85 -5.84
N GLU A 98 -14.66 7.11 -4.95
CA GLU A 98 -15.20 6.81 -3.62
C GLU A 98 -15.48 8.08 -2.81
N MET A 99 -14.72 9.15 -3.08
CA MET A 99 -14.89 10.49 -2.50
C MET A 99 -16.22 11.15 -2.88
N GLU A 100 -16.92 10.71 -3.92
CA GLU A 100 -18.25 11.22 -4.31
C GLU A 100 -19.37 10.54 -3.51
N ARG A 101 -19.05 9.48 -2.76
CA ARG A 101 -20.01 8.70 -1.98
C ARG A 101 -20.09 9.22 -0.55
N ILE A 102 -21.28 9.62 -0.13
CA ILE A 102 -21.56 10.03 1.26
C ILE A 102 -21.06 8.98 2.26
N ALA A 103 -21.26 7.69 1.96
CA ALA A 103 -20.85 6.59 2.82
C ALA A 103 -19.33 6.50 3.05
N TYR A 104 -18.51 7.01 2.12
CA TYR A 104 -17.07 7.16 2.35
C TYR A 104 -16.76 8.45 3.11
N GLN A 105 -17.41 9.56 2.75
CA GLN A 105 -17.18 10.88 3.33
C GLN A 105 -17.46 10.93 4.84
N ILE A 106 -18.51 10.26 5.34
CA ILE A 106 -18.83 10.25 6.78
C ILE A 106 -17.75 9.63 7.65
N ASN A 107 -16.83 8.88 7.05
CA ASN A 107 -15.65 8.31 7.71
C ASN A 107 -16.01 7.45 8.94
N ASP A 108 -16.95 6.53 8.79
CA ASP A 108 -17.27 5.57 9.85
C ASP A 108 -16.33 4.35 9.80
N THR A 109 -16.63 3.33 10.62
CA THR A 109 -15.84 2.09 10.66
C THR A 109 -15.88 1.30 9.34
N ASP A 110 -16.85 1.55 8.47
CA ASP A 110 -17.02 0.87 7.19
C ASP A 110 -16.49 1.69 6.00
N ARG A 111 -15.83 2.84 6.21
CA ARG A 111 -15.12 3.62 5.14
C ARG A 111 -14.28 2.72 4.23
N CYS A 112 -13.54 1.78 4.80
CA CYS A 112 -12.69 0.86 4.03
C CYS A 112 -13.50 -0.12 3.16
N PHE A 113 -14.73 -0.49 3.56
CA PHE A 113 -15.65 -1.23 2.69
C PHE A 113 -16.00 -0.41 1.46
N HIS A 114 -16.44 0.85 1.65
CA HIS A 114 -16.84 1.71 0.53
C HIS A 114 -15.70 2.01 -0.44
N CYS A 115 -14.50 2.26 0.08
CA CYS A 115 -13.29 2.39 -0.72
C CYS A 115 -13.03 1.17 -1.60
N LYS A 116 -13.12 -0.03 -0.99
CA LYS A 116 -12.82 -1.26 -1.70
C LYS A 116 -13.93 -1.67 -2.66
N ALA A 117 -15.20 -1.44 -2.31
CA ALA A 117 -16.33 -1.70 -3.18
C ALA A 117 -16.26 -0.85 -4.46
N GLU A 118 -15.85 0.41 -4.35
CA GLU A 118 -15.58 1.26 -5.51
C GLU A 118 -14.49 0.67 -6.40
N LEU A 119 -13.35 0.28 -5.81
CA LEU A 119 -12.27 -0.37 -6.55
C LEU A 119 -12.77 -1.61 -7.31
N MET A 120 -13.51 -2.50 -6.64
CA MET A 120 -14.04 -3.70 -7.29
C MET A 120 -15.00 -3.36 -8.43
N SER A 121 -15.89 -2.37 -8.24
CA SER A 121 -16.82 -1.92 -9.26
C SER A 121 -16.11 -1.37 -10.51
N VAL A 122 -15.01 -0.64 -10.31
CA VAL A 122 -14.23 -0.04 -11.40
C VAL A 122 -13.34 -1.09 -12.10
N LEU A 123 -12.82 -2.07 -11.37
CA LEU A 123 -12.02 -3.16 -11.95
C LEU A 123 -12.86 -4.21 -12.68
N ALA A 124 -14.12 -4.44 -12.27
CA ALA A 124 -14.98 -5.47 -12.88
C ALA A 124 -15.07 -5.40 -14.42
N PRO A 125 -15.33 -4.24 -15.06
CA PRO A 125 -15.35 -4.16 -16.53
C PRO A 125 -13.97 -4.41 -17.17
N VAL A 126 -12.87 -4.04 -16.50
CA VAL A 126 -11.51 -4.30 -16.98
C VAL A 126 -11.19 -5.79 -16.91
N ALA A 127 -11.51 -6.42 -15.78
CA ALA A 127 -11.37 -7.85 -15.56
C ALA A 127 -12.15 -8.67 -16.59
N LEU A 128 -13.38 -8.25 -16.89
CA LEU A 128 -14.20 -8.88 -17.93
C LEU A 128 -13.57 -8.77 -19.32
N ALA A 129 -13.04 -7.59 -19.68
CA ALA A 129 -12.43 -7.36 -20.98
C ALA A 129 -11.09 -8.10 -21.18
N GLU A 130 -10.33 -8.30 -20.10
CA GLU A 130 -9.04 -9.02 -20.12
C GLU A 130 -9.20 -10.54 -19.85
N GLU A 131 -10.43 -11.02 -19.65
CA GLU A 131 -10.73 -12.39 -19.18
C GLU A 131 -9.89 -12.76 -17.94
N ALA A 132 -9.75 -11.81 -17.03
CA ALA A 132 -8.82 -11.86 -15.91
C ALA A 132 -9.52 -11.90 -14.56
N VAL A 133 -8.89 -12.56 -13.58
CA VAL A 133 -9.35 -12.61 -12.19
C VAL A 133 -8.71 -11.48 -11.40
N ILE A 134 -9.49 -10.76 -10.60
CA ILE A 134 -8.97 -9.72 -9.71
C ILE A 134 -8.35 -10.40 -8.47
N VAL A 135 -7.07 -10.14 -8.21
CA VAL A 135 -6.35 -10.68 -7.05
C VAL A 135 -5.83 -9.57 -6.14
N LEU A 136 -5.91 -9.80 -4.83
CA LEU A 136 -5.42 -8.87 -3.81
C LEU A 136 -4.34 -9.52 -2.94
N GLY A 137 -3.34 -8.73 -2.54
CA GLY A 137 -2.28 -9.12 -1.61
C GLY A 137 -2.74 -9.22 -0.15
N VAL A 138 -3.82 -9.96 0.13
CA VAL A 138 -4.27 -10.28 1.50
C VAL A 138 -3.55 -11.54 1.94
N ASN A 139 -2.91 -11.52 3.10
CA ASN A 139 -2.19 -12.67 3.69
C ASN A 139 -2.95 -13.27 4.89
N THR A 140 -2.45 -14.36 5.50
CA THR A 140 -3.17 -15.05 6.58
C THR A 140 -3.29 -14.22 7.87
N ASP A 141 -2.35 -13.31 8.15
CA ASP A 141 -2.43 -12.41 9.31
C ASP A 141 -3.52 -11.36 9.16
N ASP A 142 -3.99 -11.15 7.93
CA ASP A 142 -5.08 -10.23 7.63
C ASP A 142 -6.47 -10.84 7.86
N LEU A 143 -6.59 -12.13 8.12
CA LEU A 143 -7.86 -12.84 8.32
C LEU A 143 -8.54 -12.58 9.69
N GLY A 144 -7.91 -11.81 10.57
CA GLY A 144 -8.45 -11.44 11.88
C GLY A 144 -9.65 -10.46 11.85
N ASP A 145 -10.09 -10.02 13.03
CA ASP A 145 -11.38 -9.34 13.25
C ASP A 145 -11.71 -8.13 12.34
N ARG A 146 -13.02 -8.00 12.07
CA ARG A 146 -13.76 -6.99 11.27
C ARG A 146 -12.90 -6.26 10.23
N ARG A 147 -12.77 -6.87 9.05
CA ARG A 147 -12.09 -6.33 7.86
C ARG A 147 -13.12 -5.90 6.78
N PRO A 148 -13.77 -4.74 6.93
CA PRO A 148 -14.82 -4.27 6.01
C PRO A 148 -14.33 -4.19 4.55
N GLY A 149 -13.08 -3.79 4.34
CA GLY A 149 -12.49 -3.78 2.99
C GLY A 149 -12.41 -5.18 2.37
N GLN A 150 -11.95 -6.20 3.10
CA GLN A 150 -11.83 -7.56 2.55
C GLN A 150 -13.20 -8.13 2.18
N ARG A 151 -14.23 -7.87 3.00
CA ARG A 151 -15.61 -8.25 2.67
C ARG A 151 -16.05 -7.68 1.32
N ALA A 152 -15.85 -6.38 1.07
CA ALA A 152 -16.17 -5.77 -0.22
C ALA A 152 -15.37 -6.39 -1.39
N ALA A 153 -14.13 -6.80 -1.15
CA ALA A 153 -13.33 -7.50 -2.15
C ALA A 153 -13.91 -8.88 -2.47
N THR A 154 -14.24 -9.68 -1.44
CA THR A 154 -14.90 -10.98 -1.60
C THR A 154 -16.24 -10.85 -2.32
N ASP A 155 -17.08 -9.90 -1.90
CA ASP A 155 -18.39 -9.64 -2.52
C ASP A 155 -18.24 -9.23 -4.00
N GLY A 156 -17.13 -8.58 -4.35
CA GLY A 156 -16.76 -8.21 -5.71
C GLY A 156 -16.06 -9.31 -6.52
N GLY A 157 -15.94 -10.52 -5.98
CA GLY A 157 -15.33 -11.67 -6.66
C GLY A 157 -13.79 -11.67 -6.70
N ALA A 158 -13.14 -10.92 -5.82
CA ALA A 158 -11.69 -10.98 -5.69
C ALA A 158 -11.20 -12.30 -5.09
N GLU A 159 -10.06 -12.77 -5.57
CA GLU A 159 -9.33 -13.91 -5.02
C GLU A 159 -8.14 -13.46 -4.15
N PHE A 160 -7.75 -14.32 -3.19
CA PHE A 160 -6.64 -14.06 -2.25
C PHE A 160 -5.56 -15.15 -2.31
N PRO A 161 -4.73 -15.18 -3.37
CA PRO A 161 -3.78 -16.29 -3.59
C PRO A 161 -2.77 -16.49 -2.45
N LEU A 162 -2.36 -15.40 -1.77
CA LEU A 162 -1.45 -15.50 -0.62
C LEU A 162 -2.10 -16.24 0.55
N VAL A 163 -3.39 -16.01 0.82
CA VAL A 163 -4.15 -16.79 1.82
C VAL A 163 -4.27 -18.24 1.39
N ALA A 164 -4.61 -18.51 0.12
CA ALA A 164 -4.73 -19.88 -0.39
C ALA A 164 -3.42 -20.68 -0.26
N ALA A 165 -2.27 -20.02 -0.46
CA ALA A 165 -0.94 -20.61 -0.29
C ALA A 165 -0.40 -20.56 1.16
N GLY A 166 -1.19 -20.03 2.11
CA GLY A 166 -0.83 -19.99 3.53
C GLY A 166 0.31 -19.03 3.88
N PHE A 167 0.49 -17.95 3.11
CA PHE A 167 1.48 -16.91 3.40
C PHE A 167 1.05 -16.04 4.58
N THR A 168 1.92 -15.96 5.58
CA THR A 168 1.93 -14.88 6.58
C THR A 168 2.64 -13.66 6.02
N LYS A 169 2.52 -12.53 6.70
CA LYS A 169 3.25 -11.30 6.40
C LYS A 169 4.77 -11.47 6.50
N ASP A 170 5.24 -12.28 7.45
CA ASP A 170 6.67 -12.54 7.60
C ASP A 170 7.18 -13.43 6.46
N ASP A 171 6.40 -14.43 6.03
CA ASP A 171 6.72 -15.24 4.85
C ASP A 171 6.85 -14.34 3.60
N VAL A 172 5.91 -13.40 3.41
CA VAL A 172 5.96 -12.44 2.29
C VAL A 172 7.27 -11.66 2.31
N ARG A 173 7.68 -11.15 3.47
CA ARG A 173 8.91 -10.36 3.62
C ARG A 173 10.16 -11.18 3.35
N GLU A 174 10.22 -12.40 3.88
CA GLU A 174 11.37 -13.29 3.73
C GLU A 174 11.54 -13.73 2.28
N VAL A 175 10.46 -14.17 1.63
CA VAL A 175 10.50 -14.56 0.21
C VAL A 175 10.77 -13.35 -0.68
N SER A 176 10.15 -12.19 -0.41
CA SER A 176 10.44 -10.95 -1.15
C SER A 176 11.91 -10.58 -1.09
N ARG A 177 12.54 -10.70 0.09
CA ARG A 177 13.97 -10.46 0.28
C ARG A 177 14.82 -11.46 -0.51
N HIS A 178 14.45 -12.74 -0.49
CA HIS A 178 15.14 -13.78 -1.26
C HIS A 178 15.04 -13.53 -2.78
N LEU A 179 13.89 -13.02 -3.25
CA LEU A 179 13.66 -12.63 -4.65
C LEU A 179 14.29 -11.28 -5.01
N GLY A 180 14.94 -10.59 -4.07
CA GLY A 180 15.59 -9.29 -4.30
C GLY A 180 14.62 -8.12 -4.47
N LEU A 181 13.36 -8.25 -4.04
CA LEU A 181 12.36 -7.17 -4.19
C LEU A 181 12.67 -6.02 -3.24
N ARG A 182 12.89 -4.80 -3.76
CA ARG A 182 13.18 -3.61 -2.94
C ARG A 182 12.08 -3.26 -1.93
N THR A 183 10.86 -3.75 -2.16
CA THR A 183 9.69 -3.55 -1.30
C THR A 183 9.64 -4.48 -0.07
N TRP A 184 10.59 -5.41 0.09
CA TRP A 184 10.54 -6.44 1.15
C TRP A 184 10.39 -5.87 2.57
N ASN A 185 10.97 -4.69 2.85
CA ASN A 185 10.83 -4.03 4.16
C ASN A 185 9.90 -2.80 4.13
N LYS A 186 9.28 -2.49 2.98
CA LYS A 186 8.48 -1.28 2.82
C LYS A 186 7.36 -1.26 3.88
N PRO A 187 7.25 -0.21 4.70
CA PRO A 187 6.17 -0.10 5.66
C PRO A 187 4.80 -0.14 4.99
N ALA A 188 3.78 -0.63 5.69
CA ALA A 188 2.42 -0.62 5.17
C ALA A 188 1.94 0.84 5.02
N ALA A 189 1.74 1.26 3.77
CA ALA A 189 1.14 2.54 3.45
C ALA A 189 -0.38 2.44 3.60
N ALA A 190 -0.93 3.19 4.55
CA ALA A 190 -2.38 3.38 4.65
C ALA A 190 -2.79 4.61 3.82
N CYS A 191 -4.02 4.64 3.31
CA CYS A 191 -4.56 5.79 2.58
C CYS A 191 -4.55 7.07 3.44
N LEU A 192 -4.57 8.23 2.82
CA LEU A 192 -4.56 9.53 3.52
C LEU A 192 -5.76 9.68 4.47
N ALA A 193 -6.91 9.08 4.16
CA ALA A 193 -8.09 9.11 5.03
C ALA A 193 -7.84 8.45 6.40
N SER A 194 -6.86 7.53 6.51
CA SER A 194 -6.45 6.97 7.80
C SER A 194 -5.81 7.98 8.75
N ARG A 195 -5.56 9.23 8.33
CA ARG A 195 -5.08 10.31 9.19
C ARG A 195 -6.22 11.08 9.85
N ILE A 196 -7.46 10.81 9.45
CA ILE A 196 -8.67 11.50 9.89
C ILE A 196 -9.40 10.59 10.90
N PRO A 197 -9.67 11.05 12.14
CA PRO A 197 -10.42 10.29 13.13
C PRO A 197 -11.79 9.86 12.61
N TYR A 198 -12.24 8.66 12.96
CA TYR A 198 -13.58 8.19 12.61
C TYR A 198 -14.66 9.18 13.08
N GLY A 199 -15.70 9.32 12.28
CA GLY A 199 -16.79 10.30 12.47
C GLY A 199 -16.44 11.74 12.05
N THR A 200 -15.18 12.02 11.71
CA THR A 200 -14.80 13.30 11.08
C THR A 200 -14.87 13.16 9.56
N GLU A 201 -15.63 14.03 8.91
CA GLU A 201 -15.83 14.01 7.46
C GLU A 201 -14.50 14.01 6.68
N VAL A 202 -14.39 13.12 5.70
CA VAL A 202 -13.28 13.06 4.76
C VAL A 202 -13.60 13.93 3.55
N SER A 203 -12.78 14.94 3.29
CA SER A 203 -12.90 15.82 2.13
C SER A 203 -11.58 15.97 1.38
N VAL A 204 -11.64 16.32 0.09
CA VAL A 204 -10.46 16.59 -0.74
C VAL A 204 -9.58 17.67 -0.12
N ALA A 205 -10.19 18.70 0.49
CA ALA A 205 -9.45 19.77 1.15
C ALA A 205 -8.64 19.27 2.36
N ILE A 206 -9.21 18.38 3.18
CA ILE A 206 -8.53 17.78 4.33
C ILE A 206 -7.42 16.85 3.86
N LEU A 207 -7.71 15.96 2.91
CA LEU A 207 -6.73 15.01 2.37
C LEU A 207 -5.53 15.74 1.75
N GLY A 208 -5.78 16.78 0.93
CA GLY A 208 -4.71 17.59 0.37
C GLY A 208 -3.90 18.37 1.41
N ARG A 209 -4.53 18.77 2.54
CA ARG A 209 -3.82 19.39 3.66
C ARG A 209 -2.88 18.39 4.34
N VAL A 210 -3.36 17.18 4.62
CA VAL A 210 -2.56 16.08 5.19
C VAL A 210 -1.41 15.71 4.27
N GLU A 211 -1.68 15.51 2.98
CA GLU A 211 -0.68 15.14 1.98
C GLU A 211 0.45 16.17 1.91
N ARG A 212 0.13 17.45 1.80
CA ARG A 212 1.14 18.52 1.76
C ARG A 212 2.01 18.54 3.02
N ALA A 213 1.40 18.31 4.18
CA ALA A 213 2.11 18.28 5.46
C ALA A 213 3.06 17.06 5.54
N GLU A 214 2.58 15.85 5.21
CA GLU A 214 3.44 14.64 5.19
C GLU A 214 4.58 14.78 4.18
N ALA A 215 4.28 15.24 2.96
CA ALA A 215 5.30 15.46 1.93
C ALA A 215 6.35 16.50 2.34
N ALA A 216 5.95 17.56 3.06
CA ALA A 216 6.88 18.55 3.57
C ALA A 216 7.79 18.00 4.67
N LEU A 217 7.27 17.15 5.56
CA LEU A 217 8.07 16.50 6.59
C LEU A 217 9.01 15.42 6.02
N ARG A 218 8.59 14.68 4.98
CA ARG A 218 9.50 13.77 4.25
C ARG A 218 10.70 14.50 3.64
N ARG A 219 10.49 15.70 3.07
CA ARG A 219 11.59 16.55 2.58
C ARG A 219 12.56 17.01 3.67
N LEU A 220 12.17 16.94 4.94
CA LEU A 220 13.05 17.19 6.09
C LEU A 220 13.77 15.92 6.58
N GLY A 221 13.59 14.78 5.90
CA GLY A 221 14.25 13.50 6.23
C GLY A 221 13.42 12.56 7.11
N PHE A 222 12.12 12.81 7.30
CA PHE A 222 11.22 11.91 8.03
C PHE A 222 10.45 11.01 7.06
N GLU A 223 11.05 9.87 6.69
CA GLU A 223 10.44 8.90 5.76
C GLU A 223 9.16 8.29 6.34
N GLN A 224 9.22 7.78 7.57
CA GLN A 224 8.06 7.27 8.29
C GLN A 224 7.42 8.37 9.14
N VAL A 225 6.51 9.11 8.51
CA VAL A 225 5.77 10.22 9.13
C VAL A 225 4.27 10.09 8.88
N ARG A 226 3.47 10.46 9.88
CA ARG A 226 2.03 10.70 9.72
C ARG A 226 1.63 12.05 10.29
N VAL A 227 0.72 12.73 9.60
CA VAL A 227 0.12 13.98 10.09
C VAL A 227 -1.37 13.73 10.33
N ARG A 228 -1.73 13.52 11.59
CA ARG A 228 -3.14 13.30 12.01
C ARG A 228 -3.89 14.62 12.00
N HIS A 229 -5.11 14.58 11.47
CA HIS A 229 -5.98 15.74 11.36
C HIS A 229 -6.91 15.85 12.57
N TYR A 230 -6.85 16.98 13.27
CA TYR A 230 -7.79 17.35 14.34
C TYR A 230 -8.25 18.80 14.14
N GLY A 231 -9.06 19.04 13.10
CA GLY A 231 -9.57 20.37 12.76
C GLY A 231 -8.44 21.33 12.35
N GLU A 232 -8.15 22.31 13.19
CA GLU A 232 -7.04 23.25 12.99
C GLU A 232 -5.66 22.71 13.46
N THR A 233 -5.65 21.54 14.10
CA THR A 233 -4.43 20.94 14.68
C THR A 233 -3.92 19.79 13.82
N ALA A 234 -2.62 19.83 13.54
CA ALA A 234 -1.85 18.71 13.01
C ALA A 234 -1.09 18.03 14.15
N ARG A 235 -1.39 16.76 14.41
CA ARG A 235 -0.58 15.93 15.32
C ARG A 235 0.38 15.09 14.50
N VAL A 236 1.68 15.38 14.62
CA VAL A 236 2.75 14.71 13.89
C VAL A 236 3.17 13.45 14.64
N GLU A 237 3.26 12.34 13.93
CA GLU A 237 3.80 11.06 14.41
C GLU A 237 5.04 10.73 13.58
N VAL A 238 6.18 10.50 14.24
CA VAL A 238 7.43 10.00 13.64
C VAL A 238 7.94 8.81 14.45
N GLU A 239 8.89 8.04 13.91
CA GLU A 239 9.55 6.97 14.65
C GLU A 239 10.10 7.46 16.00
N LEU A 240 10.02 6.63 17.03
CA LEU A 240 10.29 7.01 18.42
C LEU A 240 11.74 7.48 18.61
N ASP A 241 12.68 6.87 17.91
CA ASP A 241 14.10 7.23 17.89
C ASP A 241 14.37 8.55 17.13
N ARG A 242 13.46 8.98 16.26
CA ARG A 242 13.52 10.26 15.52
C ARG A 242 12.92 11.45 16.29
N LEU A 243 12.36 11.25 17.50
CA LEU A 243 11.75 12.34 18.28
C LEU A 243 12.74 13.47 18.62
N SER A 244 14.00 13.14 18.90
CA SER A 244 15.02 14.15 19.19
C SER A 244 15.34 15.03 17.97
N GLU A 245 15.35 14.43 16.79
CA GLU A 245 15.64 15.10 15.52
C GLU A 245 14.53 16.05 15.09
N ILE A 246 13.27 15.63 15.22
CA ILE A 246 12.14 16.52 14.88
C ILE A 246 12.05 17.73 15.81
N LEU A 247 12.43 17.58 17.09
CA LEU A 247 12.53 18.69 18.04
C LEU A 247 13.70 19.64 17.71
N ALA A 248 14.81 19.11 17.20
CA ALA A 248 15.92 19.91 16.69
C ALA A 248 15.50 20.75 15.47
N LEU A 249 14.67 20.19 14.58
CA LEU A 249 14.11 20.84 13.38
C LEU A 249 12.76 21.53 13.62
N ARG A 250 12.41 21.87 14.88
CA ARG A 250 11.08 22.39 15.24
C ARG A 250 10.66 23.61 14.41
N GLY A 251 11.59 24.49 14.05
CA GLY A 251 11.29 25.70 13.29
C GLY A 251 10.86 25.38 11.86
N GLU A 252 11.57 24.47 11.21
CA GLU A 252 11.28 23.97 9.86
C GLU A 252 9.95 23.22 9.85
N VAL A 253 9.72 22.37 10.85
CA VAL A 253 8.49 21.59 11.02
C VAL A 253 7.28 22.52 11.17
N ILE A 254 7.35 23.52 12.06
CA ILE A 254 6.27 24.48 12.25
C ILE A 254 5.95 25.21 10.95
N ARG A 255 6.98 25.71 10.23
CA ARG A 255 6.78 26.40 8.94
C ARG A 255 6.12 25.49 7.91
N ALA A 256 6.59 24.26 7.78
CA ALA A 256 6.07 23.26 6.84
C ALA A 256 4.58 22.93 7.10
N VAL A 257 4.24 22.68 8.36
CA VAL A 257 2.87 22.31 8.74
C VAL A 257 1.92 23.50 8.65
N HIS A 258 2.35 24.71 9.04
CA HIS A 258 1.55 25.93 8.87
C HIS A 258 1.29 26.24 7.39
N ALA A 259 2.33 26.14 6.54
CA ALA A 259 2.19 26.34 5.10
C ALA A 259 1.23 25.33 4.44
N SER A 260 0.99 24.18 5.08
CA SER A 260 0.05 23.18 4.60
C SER A 260 -1.41 23.54 4.90
N GLY A 261 -1.66 24.41 5.89
CA GLY A 261 -2.98 24.93 6.26
C GLY A 261 -3.44 24.61 7.69
N TYR A 262 -2.53 24.20 8.58
CA TYR A 262 -2.84 23.99 10.00
C TYR A 262 -2.44 25.21 10.84
N ARG A 263 -3.21 25.47 11.90
CA ARG A 263 -2.92 26.56 12.86
C ARG A 263 -2.01 26.10 14.00
N TYR A 264 -2.16 24.85 14.42
CA TYR A 264 -1.43 24.27 15.53
C TYR A 264 -0.68 23.03 15.08
N VAL A 265 0.54 22.88 15.60
CA VAL A 265 1.40 21.71 15.37
C VAL A 265 1.69 21.08 16.72
N THR A 266 1.38 19.80 16.85
CA THR A 266 1.71 19.00 18.03
C THR A 266 2.53 17.79 17.62
N LEU A 267 3.31 17.26 18.55
CA LEU A 267 4.08 16.04 18.37
C LEU A 267 3.45 14.96 19.25
N ASP A 268 3.17 13.79 18.67
CA ASP A 268 2.76 12.62 19.42
C ASP A 268 3.98 12.02 20.14
N LEU A 269 3.96 12.03 21.47
CA LEU A 269 5.07 11.53 22.28
C LEU A 269 5.13 10.00 22.30
N GLU A 270 4.06 9.32 21.90
CA GLU A 270 4.08 7.87 21.70
C GLU A 270 4.70 7.48 20.35
N GLY A 271 4.96 8.46 19.48
CA GLY A 271 5.54 8.28 18.16
C GLY A 271 4.60 7.59 17.17
N PHE A 272 5.19 7.15 16.06
CA PHE A 272 4.49 6.41 15.01
C PHE A 272 4.17 4.99 15.47
N ARG A 273 2.88 4.62 15.38
CA ARG A 273 2.40 3.25 15.61
C ARG A 273 1.45 2.82 14.51
N SER A 274 1.50 1.54 14.13
CA SER A 274 0.47 0.99 13.25
C SER A 274 -0.88 0.94 13.98
N GLY A 275 -1.98 1.31 13.31
CA GLY A 275 -3.33 1.19 13.88
C GLY A 275 -3.76 2.25 14.91
N ASN A 276 -3.03 3.35 15.10
CA ASN A 276 -3.25 4.35 16.18
C ASN A 276 -4.65 5.04 16.22
N LEU A 277 -5.52 4.85 15.22
CA LEU A 277 -6.90 5.37 15.20
C LEU A 277 -7.98 4.29 15.32
N ASN A 278 -7.59 3.02 15.47
CA ASN A 278 -8.52 1.93 15.76
C ASN A 278 -8.69 1.85 17.28
N GLY A 279 -9.34 2.88 17.85
CA GLY A 279 -9.77 2.89 19.25
C GLY A 279 -10.99 2.02 19.47
#